data_AF-A0A2T5ADR8-F1
#
_entry.id   AF-A0A2T5ADR8-F1
#
_cell.length_a   1.000
_cell.length_b   1.000
_cell.length_c   1.000
_cell.angle_alpha   90.00
_cell.angle_beta   90.00
_cell.angle_gamma   90.00
#
_symmetry.space_group_name_H-M   'P 1'
#
loop_
_entity.id
_entity.type
_entity.pdbx_description
1 polymer ?
#
loop_
_entity_poly.entity_id
_entity_poly.type
_entity_poly.pdbx_seq_one_letter_code
_entity_poly.pdbx_strand_id
1 'polypeptide(L)'
;MVTGGAASELIASAERKAALARARSTHEITSAERHELLAGQARTEALENMHLRIAAVHRATAACHLTAARLQDDYVNRLTGWARQRGTPKPLFMSGVAAACGTGSASVTLIGASLDQLAMAASDEPSRAAQELEFQLGEGPSRDATRQARPVAAAGAALRERWPGYGPALAGLGVDAVAAVPLSLSGRCVGALAVFDPVQGVADSDTFGEVAEALTRSMILSPDGDPGLYGAIDAHAQVHQAAGMVSEQLGCPVTDALELIKARAYAESASAHAVAERILRGELRLG
;
A
#
# COMPACT_ATOMS: atom_id res chain seq x y z
N MET A 1 -11.00 -24.10 -8.58
CA MET A 1 -11.38 -24.05 -10.01
C MET A 1 -12.09 -22.72 -10.21
N VAL A 2 -11.41 -21.70 -10.74
CA VAL A 2 -12.06 -20.40 -10.95
C VAL A 2 -12.98 -20.53 -12.15
N THR A 3 -14.26 -20.25 -11.96
CA THR A 3 -15.24 -20.22 -13.04
C THR A 3 -14.84 -19.11 -14.01
N GLY A 4 -14.95 -19.33 -15.33
CA GLY A 4 -14.62 -18.30 -16.33
C GLY A 4 -15.32 -16.95 -16.11
N GLY A 5 -16.46 -16.96 -15.39
CA GLY A 5 -17.17 -15.76 -14.95
C GLY A 5 -16.37 -14.87 -13.98
N ALA A 6 -15.70 -15.45 -12.97
CA ALA A 6 -14.97 -14.66 -11.98
C ALA A 6 -13.73 -13.96 -12.57
N ALA A 7 -13.07 -14.57 -13.56
CA ALA A 7 -11.98 -13.92 -14.29
C ALA A 7 -12.49 -12.73 -15.13
N SER A 8 -13.61 -12.91 -15.82
CA SER A 8 -14.26 -11.88 -16.63
C SER A 8 -14.68 -10.66 -15.80
N GLU A 9 -15.27 -10.89 -14.62
CA GLU A 9 -15.69 -9.82 -13.71
C GLU A 9 -14.51 -8.98 -13.18
N LEU A 10 -13.39 -9.64 -12.84
CA LEU A 10 -12.17 -8.96 -12.40
C LEU A 10 -11.57 -8.09 -13.50
N ILE A 11 -11.49 -8.62 -14.72
CA ILE A 11 -10.99 -7.88 -15.89
C ILE A 11 -11.88 -6.66 -16.14
N ALA A 12 -13.18 -6.85 -16.23
CA ALA A 12 -14.12 -5.75 -16.46
C ALA A 12 -14.08 -4.69 -15.34
N SER A 13 -13.85 -5.11 -14.09
CA SER A 13 -13.66 -4.20 -12.96
C SER A 13 -12.39 -3.35 -13.11
N ALA A 14 -11.26 -3.98 -13.43
CA ALA A 14 -9.99 -3.29 -13.64
C ALA A 14 -10.05 -2.34 -14.87
N GLU A 15 -10.70 -2.75 -15.97
CA GLU A 15 -10.94 -1.90 -17.14
C GLU A 15 -11.77 -0.66 -16.81
N ARG A 16 -12.85 -0.81 -16.02
CA ARG A 16 -13.65 0.34 -15.55
C ARG A 16 -12.82 1.30 -14.72
N LYS A 17 -11.98 0.78 -13.80
CA LYS A 17 -11.08 1.60 -12.98
C LYS A 17 -10.06 2.34 -13.85
N ALA A 18 -9.47 1.68 -14.84
CA ALA A 18 -8.54 2.29 -15.79
C ALA A 18 -9.22 3.41 -16.59
N ALA A 19 -10.44 3.17 -17.11
CA ALA A 19 -11.20 4.16 -17.87
C ALA A 19 -11.56 5.39 -17.01
N LEU A 20 -12.02 5.17 -15.77
CA LEU A 20 -12.33 6.24 -14.83
C LEU A 20 -11.09 7.08 -14.49
N ALA A 21 -9.96 6.43 -14.25
CA ALA A 21 -8.69 7.12 -13.99
C ALA A 21 -8.26 7.98 -15.19
N ARG A 22 -8.36 7.47 -16.43
CA ARG A 22 -8.10 8.27 -17.64
C ARG A 22 -9.05 9.46 -17.77
N ALA A 23 -10.34 9.27 -17.52
CA ALA A 23 -11.33 10.36 -17.57
C ALA A 23 -11.01 11.46 -16.56
N ARG A 24 -10.63 11.10 -15.33
CA ARG A 24 -10.15 12.06 -14.31
C ARG A 24 -8.88 12.77 -14.77
N SER A 25 -7.90 12.05 -15.34
CA SER A 25 -6.70 12.69 -15.91
C SER A 25 -7.04 13.72 -16.98
N THR A 26 -7.95 13.41 -17.90
CA THR A 26 -8.37 14.35 -18.96
C THR A 26 -9.03 15.59 -18.35
N HIS A 27 -9.90 15.42 -17.34
CA HIS A 27 -10.54 16.54 -16.65
C HIS A 27 -9.52 17.49 -15.99
N GLU A 28 -8.51 16.94 -15.33
CA GLU A 28 -7.42 17.69 -14.71
C GLU A 28 -6.56 18.40 -15.76
N ILE A 29 -6.25 17.76 -16.89
CA ILE A 29 -5.51 18.38 -18.00
C ILE A 29 -6.27 19.60 -18.55
N THR A 30 -7.57 19.46 -18.82
CA THR A 30 -8.40 20.59 -19.29
C THR A 30 -8.43 21.74 -18.27
N SER A 31 -8.45 21.44 -16.98
CA SER A 31 -8.39 22.45 -15.93
C SER A 31 -7.02 23.15 -15.90
N ALA A 32 -5.93 22.41 -16.05
CA ALA A 32 -4.58 22.97 -16.16
C ALA A 32 -4.46 23.92 -17.35
N GLU A 33 -4.87 23.50 -18.55
CA GLU A 33 -4.83 24.30 -19.78
C GLU A 33 -5.63 25.60 -19.65
N ARG A 34 -6.79 25.55 -18.98
CA ARG A 34 -7.58 26.75 -18.67
C ARG A 34 -6.80 27.73 -17.80
N HIS A 35 -6.12 27.24 -16.76
CA HIS A 35 -5.32 28.09 -15.89
C HIS A 35 -4.07 28.64 -16.59
N GLU A 36 -3.42 27.88 -17.46
CA GLU A 36 -2.31 28.34 -18.31
C GLU A 36 -2.75 29.49 -19.24
N LEU A 37 -3.93 29.37 -19.86
CA LEU A 37 -4.50 30.43 -20.68
C LEU A 37 -4.83 31.70 -19.88
N LEU A 38 -5.38 31.55 -18.67
CA LEU A 38 -5.64 32.67 -17.75
C LEU A 38 -4.34 33.34 -17.28
N ALA A 39 -3.26 32.57 -17.08
CA ALA A 39 -1.95 33.11 -16.74
C ALA A 39 -1.41 34.00 -17.88
N GLY A 40 -1.49 33.54 -19.14
CA GLY A 40 -1.09 34.33 -20.30
C GLY A 40 -1.92 35.60 -20.55
N GLN A 41 -3.09 35.71 -19.91
CA GLN A 41 -3.98 36.87 -19.96
C GLN A 41 -3.90 37.74 -18.70
N ALA A 42 -3.08 37.37 -17.72
CA ALA A 42 -3.01 38.04 -16.44
C ALA A 42 -2.47 39.48 -16.59
N ARG A 43 -3.09 40.42 -15.86
CA ARG A 43 -2.69 41.83 -15.87
C ARG A 43 -1.55 42.14 -14.90
N THR A 44 -1.25 41.22 -13.99
CA THR A 44 -0.22 41.36 -12.97
C THR A 44 0.54 40.05 -12.82
N GLU A 45 1.82 40.16 -12.49
CA GLU A 45 2.70 39.02 -12.23
C GLU A 45 2.19 38.14 -11.07
N ALA A 46 1.54 38.75 -10.06
CA ALA A 46 0.94 38.00 -8.96
C ALA A 46 -0.21 37.08 -9.42
N LEU A 47 -1.07 37.56 -10.32
CA LEU A 47 -2.18 36.77 -10.87
C LEU A 47 -1.66 35.69 -11.82
N GLU A 48 -0.67 36.01 -12.65
CA GLU A 48 0.02 35.05 -13.52
C GLU A 48 0.58 33.89 -12.69
N ASN A 49 1.40 34.21 -11.68
CA ASN A 49 2.01 33.21 -10.80
C ASN A 49 0.97 32.35 -10.05
N MET A 50 -0.14 32.95 -9.62
CA MET A 50 -1.24 32.20 -9.00
C MET A 50 -1.84 31.19 -9.98
N HIS A 51 -2.16 31.59 -11.21
CA HIS A 51 -2.73 30.69 -12.21
C HIS A 51 -1.74 29.58 -12.61
N LEU A 52 -0.45 29.89 -12.78
CA LEU A 52 0.58 28.89 -13.05
C LEU A 52 0.71 27.86 -11.92
N ARG A 53 0.63 28.28 -10.65
CA ARG A 53 0.63 27.35 -9.51
C ARG A 53 -0.58 26.42 -9.53
N ILE A 54 -1.77 26.94 -9.83
CA ILE A 54 -2.99 26.13 -9.93
C ILE A 54 -2.89 25.14 -11.10
N ALA A 55 -2.39 25.60 -12.26
CA ALA A 55 -2.15 24.73 -13.40
C ALA A 55 -1.19 23.59 -13.07
N ALA A 56 -0.07 23.89 -12.40
CA ALA A 56 0.90 22.88 -11.97
C ALA A 56 0.27 21.82 -11.05
N VAL A 57 -0.60 22.21 -10.12
CA VAL A 57 -1.34 21.27 -9.26
C VAL A 57 -2.26 20.35 -10.07
N HIS A 58 -2.99 20.89 -11.05
CA HIS A 58 -3.81 20.10 -11.95
C HIS A 58 -2.97 19.15 -12.82
N ARG A 59 -1.82 19.59 -13.33
CA ARG A 59 -0.88 18.73 -14.11
C ARG A 59 -0.37 17.56 -13.26
N ALA A 60 0.06 17.82 -12.03
CA ALA A 60 0.51 16.79 -11.11
C ALA A 60 -0.61 15.77 -10.80
N THR A 61 -1.83 16.28 -10.55
CA THR A 61 -3.00 15.43 -10.28
C THR A 61 -3.37 14.58 -11.52
N ALA A 62 -3.28 15.15 -12.72
CA ALA A 62 -3.47 14.40 -13.97
C ALA A 62 -2.46 13.27 -14.12
N ALA A 63 -1.17 13.55 -13.88
CA ALA A 63 -0.10 12.55 -13.96
C ALA A 63 -0.37 11.38 -13.01
N CYS A 64 -0.82 11.65 -11.78
CA CYS A 64 -1.20 10.62 -10.82
C CYS A 64 -2.34 9.74 -11.32
N HIS A 65 -3.38 10.34 -11.90
CA HIS A 65 -4.48 9.60 -12.50
C HIS A 65 -4.04 8.74 -13.69
N LEU A 66 -3.10 9.23 -14.50
CA LEU A 66 -2.54 8.46 -15.59
C LEU A 66 -1.69 7.27 -15.08
N THR A 67 -0.89 7.45 -14.03
CA THR A 67 -0.15 6.36 -13.39
C THR A 67 -1.11 5.31 -12.81
N ALA A 68 -2.19 5.73 -12.15
CA ALA A 68 -3.22 4.82 -11.67
C ALA A 68 -3.89 4.02 -12.81
N ALA A 69 -4.17 4.67 -13.95
CA ALA A 69 -4.71 3.99 -15.13
C ALA A 69 -3.73 2.93 -15.66
N ARG A 70 -2.45 3.26 -15.76
CA ARG A 70 -1.39 2.33 -16.22
C ARG A 70 -1.27 1.11 -15.32
N LEU A 71 -1.35 1.29 -14.00
CA LEU A 71 -1.34 0.17 -13.04
C LEU A 71 -2.54 -0.78 -13.26
N GLN A 72 -3.73 -0.22 -13.53
CA GLN A 72 -4.92 -1.03 -13.84
C GLN A 72 -4.80 -1.73 -15.19
N ASP A 73 -4.26 -1.08 -16.22
CA ASP A 73 -4.01 -1.70 -17.53
C ASP A 73 -3.04 -2.88 -17.43
N ASP A 74 -1.95 -2.72 -16.69
CA ASP A 74 -1.00 -3.80 -16.43
C ASP A 74 -1.70 -4.98 -15.73
N TYR A 75 -2.56 -4.68 -14.75
CA TYR A 75 -3.34 -5.71 -14.08
C TYR A 75 -4.33 -6.42 -15.01
N VAL A 76 -5.01 -5.69 -15.90
CA VAL A 76 -5.88 -6.27 -16.96
C VAL A 76 -5.07 -7.22 -17.85
N ASN A 77 -3.88 -6.81 -18.28
CA ASN A 77 -3.02 -7.63 -19.14
C ASN A 77 -2.61 -8.93 -18.42
N ARG A 78 -2.22 -8.85 -17.15
CA ARG A 78 -1.89 -10.02 -16.32
C ARG A 78 -3.08 -10.94 -16.12
N LEU A 79 -4.26 -10.40 -15.80
CA LEU A 79 -5.49 -11.18 -15.65
C LEU A 79 -5.90 -11.87 -16.94
N THR A 80 -5.75 -11.19 -18.09
CA THR A 80 -6.06 -11.74 -19.41
C THR A 80 -5.12 -12.89 -19.76
N GLY A 81 -3.82 -12.74 -19.47
CA GLY A 81 -2.84 -13.83 -19.62
C GLY A 81 -3.16 -15.02 -18.72
N TRP A 82 -3.47 -14.74 -17.45
CA TRP A 82 -3.85 -15.76 -16.47
C TRP A 82 -5.13 -16.52 -16.85
N ALA A 83 -6.17 -15.84 -17.35
CA ALA A 83 -7.42 -16.48 -17.75
C ALA A 83 -7.24 -17.52 -18.88
N ARG A 84 -6.17 -17.39 -19.67
CA ARG A 84 -5.81 -18.34 -20.74
C ARG A 84 -4.98 -19.52 -20.24
N GLN A 85 -4.37 -19.42 -19.07
CA GLN A 85 -3.47 -20.42 -18.49
C GLN A 85 -4.17 -21.25 -17.42
N ARG A 86 -3.96 -22.57 -17.45
CA ARG A 86 -4.49 -23.47 -16.40
C ARG A 86 -3.41 -23.73 -15.34
N GLY A 87 -3.83 -23.73 -14.08
CA GLY A 87 -2.97 -24.14 -12.95
C GLY A 87 -2.05 -23.04 -12.39
N THR A 88 -2.04 -21.85 -12.96
CA THR A 88 -1.26 -20.71 -12.43
C THR A 88 -2.05 -19.95 -11.35
N PRO A 89 -1.39 -19.49 -10.27
CA PRO A 89 -2.00 -18.60 -9.29
C PRO A 89 -2.54 -17.33 -9.94
N LYS A 90 -3.61 -16.77 -9.37
CA LYS A 90 -4.16 -15.49 -9.82
C LYS A 90 -3.10 -14.39 -9.61
N PRO A 91 -2.83 -13.52 -10.61
CA PRO A 91 -1.93 -12.40 -10.40
C PRO A 91 -2.50 -11.45 -9.35
N LEU A 92 -1.62 -10.86 -8.54
CA LEU A 92 -1.95 -9.84 -7.57
C LEU A 92 -1.76 -8.45 -8.19
N PHE A 93 -2.63 -7.50 -7.87
CA PHE A 93 -2.45 -6.11 -8.32
C PHE A 93 -1.09 -5.54 -7.89
N MET A 94 -0.67 -5.87 -6.67
CA MET A 94 0.62 -5.44 -6.12
C MET A 94 1.84 -5.95 -6.92
N SER A 95 1.72 -7.03 -7.70
CA SER A 95 2.80 -7.46 -8.59
C SER A 95 3.07 -6.46 -9.72
N GLY A 96 2.02 -5.75 -10.19
CA GLY A 96 2.17 -4.65 -11.14
C GLY A 96 2.73 -3.39 -10.48
N VAL A 97 2.36 -3.14 -9.22
CA VAL A 97 2.92 -2.04 -8.41
C VAL A 97 4.43 -2.23 -8.18
N ALA A 98 4.84 -3.43 -7.80
CA ALA A 98 6.26 -3.78 -7.63
C ALA A 98 7.03 -3.51 -8.93
N ALA A 99 6.52 -4.00 -10.07
CA ALA A 99 7.13 -3.79 -11.38
C ALA A 99 7.21 -2.30 -11.76
N ALA A 100 6.17 -1.51 -11.47
CA ALA A 100 6.17 -0.06 -11.70
C ALA A 100 7.20 0.68 -10.83
N CYS A 101 7.54 0.13 -9.66
CA CYS A 101 8.61 0.62 -8.80
C CYS A 101 10.00 0.06 -9.18
N GLY A 102 10.10 -0.73 -10.26
CA GLY A 102 11.36 -1.35 -10.69
C GLY A 102 11.86 -2.48 -9.78
N THR A 103 10.98 -3.12 -9.02
CA THR A 103 11.31 -4.26 -8.14
C THR A 103 10.40 -5.47 -8.40
N GLY A 104 10.80 -6.64 -7.91
CA GLY A 104 9.94 -7.82 -7.84
C GLY A 104 9.02 -7.84 -6.61
N SER A 105 9.35 -7.07 -5.57
CA SER A 105 8.73 -7.20 -4.25
C SER A 105 8.31 -5.86 -3.64
N ALA A 106 7.02 -5.71 -3.36
CA ALA A 106 6.43 -4.49 -2.81
C ALA A 106 5.22 -4.79 -1.92
N SER A 107 4.99 -3.91 -0.95
CA SER A 107 3.81 -3.95 -0.10
C SER A 107 3.25 -2.56 0.13
N VAL A 108 1.94 -2.47 0.31
CA VAL A 108 1.25 -1.25 0.73
C VAL A 108 0.56 -1.51 2.05
N THR A 109 0.72 -0.58 2.98
CA THR A 109 0.12 -0.66 4.32
C THR A 109 -0.68 0.60 4.57
N LEU A 110 -1.92 0.45 5.05
CA LEU A 110 -2.80 1.54 5.44
C LEU A 110 -2.97 1.57 6.95
N ILE A 111 -3.03 2.77 7.50
CA ILE A 111 -3.13 3.01 8.94
C ILE A 111 -4.36 3.84 9.31
N GLY A 112 -4.84 3.64 10.53
CA GLY A 112 -5.91 4.42 11.13
C GLY A 112 -5.39 5.71 11.78
N ALA A 113 -6.32 6.46 12.36
CA ALA A 113 -6.00 7.73 13.03
C ALA A 113 -5.03 7.56 14.21
N SER A 114 -4.97 6.37 14.80
CA SER A 114 -4.12 6.03 15.93
C SER A 114 -2.78 5.39 15.50
N LEU A 115 -2.46 5.41 14.20
CA LEU A 115 -1.33 4.71 13.58
C LEU A 115 -1.40 3.18 13.71
N ASP A 116 -2.57 2.64 14.01
CA ASP A 116 -2.89 1.22 13.97
C ASP A 116 -2.99 0.75 12.52
N GLN A 117 -2.38 -0.39 12.20
CA GLN A 117 -2.42 -0.95 10.86
C GLN A 117 -3.82 -1.49 10.56
N LEU A 118 -4.52 -0.90 9.61
CA LEU A 118 -5.88 -1.28 9.23
C LEU A 118 -5.90 -2.36 8.14
N ALA A 119 -4.96 -2.26 7.21
CA ALA A 119 -4.96 -3.05 5.98
C ALA A 119 -3.54 -3.14 5.43
N MET A 120 -3.22 -4.27 4.79
CA MET A 120 -1.96 -4.44 4.07
C MET A 120 -2.18 -5.31 2.84
N ALA A 121 -1.49 -5.01 1.75
CA ALA A 121 -1.39 -5.85 0.56
C ALA A 121 0.06 -5.98 0.09
N ALA A 122 0.40 -7.14 -0.45
CA ALA A 122 1.76 -7.51 -0.83
C ALA A 122 1.81 -8.12 -2.24
N SER A 123 2.94 -8.01 -2.93
CA SER A 123 3.14 -8.58 -4.27
C SER A 123 3.49 -10.05 -4.25
N ASP A 124 4.07 -10.53 -3.15
CA ASP A 124 4.61 -11.88 -2.99
C ASP A 124 4.64 -12.31 -1.51
N GLU A 125 5.13 -13.53 -1.24
CA GLU A 125 5.29 -14.02 0.14
C GLU A 125 6.37 -13.27 0.93
N PRO A 126 7.58 -13.00 0.41
CA PRO A 126 8.60 -12.25 1.15
C PRO A 126 8.12 -10.86 1.63
N SER A 127 7.49 -10.07 0.77
CA SER A 127 6.94 -8.76 1.13
C SER A 127 5.81 -8.86 2.16
N ARG A 128 4.96 -9.89 2.07
CA ARG A 128 3.92 -10.14 3.08
C ARG A 128 4.53 -10.50 4.44
N ALA A 129 5.48 -11.43 4.46
CA ALA A 129 6.18 -11.84 5.67
C ALA A 129 6.95 -10.66 6.29
N ALA A 130 7.59 -9.83 5.46
CA ALA A 130 8.28 -8.62 5.89
C ALA A 130 7.33 -7.59 6.51
N GLN A 131 6.11 -7.43 6.01
CA GLN A 131 5.14 -6.53 6.65
C GLN A 131 4.51 -7.13 7.92
N GLU A 132 4.34 -8.45 7.97
CA GLU A 132 3.89 -9.13 9.19
C GLU A 132 4.92 -8.99 10.31
N LEU A 133 6.21 -9.16 10.02
CA LEU A 133 7.30 -8.89 10.97
C LEU A 133 7.26 -7.46 11.50
N GLU A 134 7.05 -6.48 10.61
CA GLU A 134 6.98 -5.07 10.99
C GLU A 134 5.77 -4.80 11.92
N PHE A 135 4.62 -5.41 11.63
CA PHE A 135 3.43 -5.33 12.48
C PHE A 135 3.66 -5.94 13.87
N GLN A 136 4.28 -7.11 13.92
CA GLN A 136 4.53 -7.86 15.16
C GLN A 136 5.59 -7.21 16.04
N LEU A 137 6.69 -6.75 15.45
CA LEU A 137 7.83 -6.15 16.17
C LEU A 137 7.59 -4.68 16.51
N GLY A 138 6.64 -4.02 15.82
CA GLY A 138 6.33 -2.63 16.06
C GLY A 138 7.45 -1.68 15.65
N GLU A 139 8.32 -2.09 14.75
CA GLU A 139 9.36 -1.27 14.12
C GLU A 139 9.61 -1.74 12.68
N GLY A 140 10.00 -0.80 11.82
CA GLY A 140 10.22 -1.09 10.40
C GLY A 140 10.05 0.14 9.51
N PRO A 141 10.33 -0.03 8.21
CA PRO A 141 10.38 1.04 7.22
C PRO A 141 9.03 1.72 6.99
N SER A 142 7.94 0.96 6.84
CA SER A 142 6.61 1.51 6.58
C SER A 142 6.12 2.37 7.75
N ARG A 143 6.37 1.94 8.98
CA ARG A 143 6.03 2.62 10.23
C ARG A 143 6.86 3.88 10.42
N ASP A 144 8.17 3.82 10.16
CA ASP A 144 9.02 5.00 10.20
C ASP A 144 8.61 6.03 9.14
N ALA A 145 8.40 5.60 7.89
CA ALA A 145 7.95 6.47 6.81
C ALA A 145 6.61 7.13 7.14
N THR A 146 5.69 6.37 7.72
CA THR A 146 4.39 6.86 8.15
C THR A 146 4.49 7.87 9.30
N ARG A 147 5.25 7.55 10.36
CA ARG A 147 5.43 8.42 11.54
C ARG A 147 6.15 9.71 11.21
N GLN A 148 7.15 9.63 10.33
CA GLN A 148 8.01 10.76 9.98
C GLN A 148 7.48 11.53 8.76
N ALA A 149 6.44 11.02 8.09
CA ALA A 149 5.90 11.54 6.83
C ALA A 149 6.98 11.84 5.78
N ARG A 150 7.99 10.98 5.68
CA ARG A 150 9.10 11.13 4.72
C ARG A 150 9.59 9.76 4.21
N PRO A 151 10.23 9.71 3.04
CA PRO A 151 10.87 8.50 2.54
C PRO A 151 11.93 7.96 3.52
N VAL A 152 12.04 6.64 3.58
CA VAL A 152 12.96 5.90 4.45
C VAL A 152 13.59 4.77 3.66
N ALA A 153 14.90 4.58 3.77
CA ALA A 153 15.59 3.43 3.19
C ALA A 153 16.72 2.96 4.11
N ALA A 154 17.04 1.67 4.03
CA ALA A 154 18.18 1.06 4.70
C ALA A 154 18.59 -0.22 3.96
N ALA A 155 19.88 -0.57 4.04
CA ALA A 155 20.43 -1.79 3.45
C ALA A 155 21.59 -2.34 4.29
N GLY A 156 21.80 -3.66 4.25
CA GLY A 156 22.89 -4.34 4.93
C GLY A 156 22.95 -4.04 6.43
N ALA A 157 24.11 -3.57 6.92
CA ALA A 157 24.31 -3.27 8.34
C ALA A 157 23.36 -2.18 8.87
N ALA A 158 22.99 -1.21 8.04
CA ALA A 158 22.10 -0.11 8.43
C ALA A 158 20.69 -0.59 8.80
N LEU A 159 20.25 -1.75 8.28
CA LEU A 159 18.98 -2.36 8.69
C LEU A 159 18.98 -2.69 10.18
N ARG A 160 20.07 -3.32 10.66
CA ARG A 160 20.20 -3.76 12.06
C ARG A 160 20.43 -2.60 13.01
N GLU A 161 21.11 -1.56 12.55
CA GLU A 161 21.32 -0.34 13.33
C GLU A 161 20.02 0.44 13.49
N ARG A 162 19.22 0.53 12.43
CA ARG A 162 18.00 1.33 12.41
C ARG A 162 16.82 0.60 13.06
N TRP A 163 16.69 -0.71 12.84
CA TRP A 163 15.63 -1.54 13.40
C TRP A 163 16.25 -2.81 14.02
N PRO A 164 16.62 -2.77 15.31
CA PRO A 164 17.37 -3.85 15.96
C PRO A 164 16.67 -5.22 16.02
N GLY A 165 15.34 -5.24 16.09
CA GLY A 165 14.53 -6.45 16.01
C GLY A 165 14.15 -6.82 14.56
N TYR A 166 13.73 -5.83 13.77
CA TYR A 166 13.25 -6.05 12.40
C TYR A 166 14.37 -6.37 11.42
N GLY A 167 15.50 -5.67 11.47
CA GLY A 167 16.61 -5.83 10.54
C GLY A 167 17.17 -7.26 10.48
N PRO A 168 17.49 -7.89 11.63
CA PRO A 168 17.90 -9.30 11.65
C PRO A 168 16.80 -10.26 11.15
N ALA A 169 15.54 -10.01 11.50
CA ALA A 169 14.42 -10.86 11.08
C ALA A 169 14.18 -10.77 9.56
N LEU A 170 14.28 -9.56 9.00
CA LEU A 170 14.18 -9.29 7.56
C LEU A 170 15.31 -9.96 6.78
N ALA A 171 16.55 -9.89 7.29
CA ALA A 171 17.68 -10.62 6.71
C ALA A 171 17.46 -12.15 6.74
N GLY A 172 16.76 -12.67 7.74
CA GLY A 172 16.33 -14.08 7.81
C GLY A 172 15.36 -14.49 6.69
N LEU A 173 14.64 -13.53 6.10
CA LEU A 173 13.80 -13.73 4.91
C LEU A 173 14.59 -13.63 3.60
N GLY A 174 15.91 -13.36 3.67
CA GLY A 174 16.77 -13.15 2.50
C GLY A 174 16.66 -11.77 1.88
N VAL A 175 16.11 -10.79 2.60
CA VAL A 175 15.99 -9.40 2.15
C VAL A 175 17.10 -8.55 2.79
N ASP A 176 17.90 -7.90 1.95
CA ASP A 176 19.09 -7.13 2.35
C ASP A 176 18.94 -5.62 2.14
N ALA A 177 17.91 -5.17 1.44
CA ALA A 177 17.58 -3.75 1.29
C ALA A 177 16.07 -3.50 1.32
N VAL A 178 15.67 -2.36 1.88
CA VAL A 178 14.27 -1.92 1.89
C VAL A 178 14.17 -0.41 1.75
N ALA A 179 13.15 0.04 1.04
CA ALA A 179 12.77 1.43 0.97
C ALA A 179 11.25 1.58 1.14
N ALA A 180 10.81 2.64 1.81
CA ALA A 180 9.41 2.97 2.00
C ALA A 180 9.15 4.46 1.81
N VAL A 181 8.02 4.80 1.19
CA VAL A 181 7.53 6.16 1.02
C VAL A 181 6.15 6.32 1.65
N PRO A 182 5.87 7.47 2.28
CA PRO A 182 4.58 7.71 2.91
C PRO A 182 3.47 7.89 1.87
N LEU A 183 2.32 7.28 2.12
CA LEU A 183 1.08 7.57 1.41
C LEU A 183 0.47 8.80 2.08
N SER A 184 0.44 9.94 1.37
CA SER A 184 -0.02 11.21 1.93
C SER A 184 -1.31 11.68 1.25
N LEU A 185 -2.35 11.89 2.05
CA LEU A 185 -3.65 12.35 1.61
C LEU A 185 -4.06 13.61 2.37
N SER A 186 -4.28 14.72 1.65
CA SER A 186 -4.73 15.99 2.24
C SER A 186 -3.89 16.45 3.45
N GLY A 187 -2.57 16.29 3.36
CA GLY A 187 -1.63 16.66 4.42
C GLY A 187 -1.54 15.67 5.59
N ARG A 188 -2.21 14.51 5.51
CA ARG A 188 -2.14 13.44 6.52
C ARG A 188 -1.51 12.19 5.90
N CYS A 189 -0.61 11.55 6.63
CA CYS A 189 -0.12 10.25 6.22
C CYS A 189 -1.15 9.17 6.57
N VAL A 190 -1.49 8.34 5.59
CA VAL A 190 -2.51 7.29 5.68
C VAL A 190 -1.92 5.89 5.54
N GLY A 191 -0.59 5.79 5.43
CA GLY A 191 0.10 4.53 5.22
C GLY A 191 1.47 4.69 4.58
N ALA A 192 2.02 3.60 4.08
CA ALA A 192 3.26 3.60 3.32
C ALA A 192 3.23 2.57 2.19
N LEU A 193 3.99 2.85 1.12
CA LEU A 193 4.39 1.87 0.12
C LEU A 193 5.84 1.50 0.39
N ALA A 194 6.12 0.21 0.54
CA ALA A 194 7.46 -0.34 0.73
C ALA A 194 7.85 -1.25 -0.43
N VAL A 195 9.15 -1.27 -0.74
CA VAL A 195 9.79 -2.13 -1.74
C VAL A 195 10.97 -2.85 -1.10
N PHE A 196 11.13 -4.12 -1.44
CA PHE A 196 12.16 -5.00 -0.88
C PHE A 196 13.15 -5.39 -1.98
N ASP A 197 14.43 -5.43 -1.61
CA ASP A 197 15.59 -5.54 -2.49
C ASP A 197 15.48 -4.71 -3.79
N PRO A 198 15.14 -3.40 -3.68
CA PRO A 198 15.06 -2.57 -4.85
C PRO A 198 16.44 -2.33 -5.46
N VAL A 199 16.47 -2.02 -6.76
CA VAL A 199 17.69 -1.50 -7.41
C VAL A 199 18.15 -0.22 -6.68
N GLN A 200 19.46 -0.01 -6.59
CA GLN A 200 20.01 1.19 -5.96
C GLN A 200 19.41 2.47 -6.57
N GLY A 201 19.04 3.42 -5.71
CA GLY A 201 18.45 4.71 -6.11
C GLY A 201 16.92 4.72 -6.25
N VAL A 202 16.22 3.59 -6.11
CA VAL A 202 14.73 3.56 -6.16
C VAL A 202 14.11 4.47 -5.09
N ALA A 203 14.69 4.50 -3.89
CA ALA A 203 14.20 5.34 -2.79
C ALA A 203 14.22 6.85 -3.12
N ASP A 204 15.14 7.27 -3.98
CA ASP A 204 15.33 8.65 -4.42
C ASP A 204 14.69 8.92 -5.79
N SER A 205 14.02 7.93 -6.39
CA SER A 205 13.41 8.05 -7.71
C SER A 205 12.05 8.75 -7.63
N ASP A 206 11.82 9.69 -8.55
CA ASP A 206 10.51 10.33 -8.71
C ASP A 206 9.40 9.30 -8.97
N THR A 207 9.72 8.23 -9.70
CA THR A 207 8.79 7.13 -10.01
C THR A 207 8.23 6.47 -8.75
N PHE A 208 9.04 6.28 -7.71
CA PHE A 208 8.57 5.64 -6.48
C PHE A 208 7.53 6.52 -5.75
N GLY A 209 7.78 7.84 -5.70
CA GLY A 209 6.84 8.83 -5.17
C GLY A 209 5.56 8.94 -6.02
N GLU A 210 5.69 8.95 -7.34
CA GLU A 210 4.56 9.01 -8.28
C GLU A 210 3.63 7.79 -8.15
N VAL A 211 4.21 6.59 -8.01
CA VAL A 211 3.42 5.35 -7.79
C VAL A 211 2.70 5.42 -6.45
N ALA A 212 3.36 5.87 -5.38
CA ALA A 212 2.75 6.04 -4.07
C ALA A 212 1.60 7.06 -4.10
N GLU A 213 1.75 8.19 -4.80
CA GLU A 213 0.68 9.19 -4.95
C GLU A 213 -0.49 8.62 -5.76
N ALA A 214 -0.22 7.92 -6.85
CA ALA A 214 -1.23 7.28 -7.68
C ALA A 214 -2.03 6.23 -6.90
N LEU A 215 -1.36 5.40 -6.08
CA LEU A 215 -2.02 4.44 -5.17
C LEU A 215 -2.89 5.17 -4.15
N THR A 216 -2.35 6.20 -3.49
CA THR A 216 -3.08 6.98 -2.48
C THR A 216 -4.39 7.53 -3.05
N ARG A 217 -4.34 8.17 -4.23
CA ARG A 217 -5.51 8.78 -4.87
C ARG A 217 -6.48 7.76 -5.47
N SER A 218 -6.00 6.60 -5.91
CA SER A 218 -6.86 5.58 -6.55
C SER A 218 -7.49 4.61 -5.55
N MET A 219 -6.81 4.29 -4.46
CA MET A 219 -7.29 3.35 -3.44
C MET A 219 -8.14 4.01 -2.36
N ILE A 220 -7.80 5.25 -1.95
CA ILE A 220 -8.39 5.86 -0.74
C ILE A 220 -9.49 6.89 -1.08
N LEU A 221 -9.36 7.62 -2.19
CA LEU A 221 -10.33 8.65 -2.59
C LEU A 221 -11.42 8.16 -3.54
N SER A 222 -11.37 6.92 -4.01
CA SER A 222 -12.36 6.42 -4.96
C SER A 222 -13.61 5.90 -4.23
N PRO A 223 -14.83 6.37 -4.56
CA PRO A 223 -16.06 5.81 -4.00
C PRO A 223 -16.27 4.33 -4.37
N ASP A 224 -15.65 3.88 -5.45
CA ASP A 224 -15.56 2.46 -5.88
C ASP A 224 -14.29 1.76 -5.36
N GLY A 225 -13.61 2.36 -4.37
CA GLY A 225 -12.43 1.81 -3.72
C GLY A 225 -12.81 0.60 -2.88
N ASP A 226 -13.12 -0.52 -3.53
CA ASP A 226 -13.27 -1.81 -2.85
C ASP A 226 -11.87 -2.30 -2.45
N PRO A 227 -11.55 -2.34 -1.15
CA PRO A 227 -10.27 -2.85 -0.66
C PRO A 227 -10.06 -4.33 -1.04
N GLY A 228 -11.15 -5.11 -1.12
CA GLY A 228 -11.12 -6.53 -1.50
C GLY A 228 -10.78 -6.76 -2.97
N LEU A 229 -11.09 -5.81 -3.86
CA LEU A 229 -10.85 -5.92 -5.30
C LEU A 229 -9.35 -5.85 -5.68
N TYR A 230 -8.49 -5.30 -4.82
CA TYR A 230 -7.03 -5.31 -5.01
C TYR A 230 -6.38 -6.63 -4.57
N GLY A 231 -7.19 -7.59 -4.12
CA GLY A 231 -6.88 -9.01 -4.16
C GLY A 231 -6.04 -9.56 -3.01
N ALA A 232 -5.64 -8.74 -2.05
CA ALA A 232 -4.95 -9.17 -0.83
C ALA A 232 -4.92 -8.07 0.23
N ILE A 233 -6.04 -7.43 0.55
CA ILE A 233 -6.07 -6.59 1.76
C ILE A 233 -6.41 -7.49 2.95
N ASP A 234 -5.38 -7.86 3.71
CA ASP A 234 -5.60 -8.41 5.05
C ASP A 234 -6.05 -7.26 5.94
N ALA A 235 -7.36 -7.09 6.05
CA ALA A 235 -7.94 -6.14 6.97
C ALA A 235 -7.73 -6.70 8.39
N HIS A 236 -6.94 -6.00 9.20
CA HIS A 236 -6.67 -6.36 10.61
C HIS A 236 -7.91 -6.22 11.52
N ALA A 237 -9.10 -6.01 10.95
CA ALA A 237 -10.37 -6.00 11.67
C ALA A 237 -10.55 -7.26 12.53
N GLN A 238 -10.21 -8.44 12.01
CA GLN A 238 -10.28 -9.69 12.79
C GLN A 238 -9.26 -9.73 13.94
N VAL A 239 -8.06 -9.18 13.72
CA VAL A 239 -7.04 -9.07 14.77
C VAL A 239 -7.51 -8.14 15.88
N HIS A 240 -8.12 -7.00 15.54
CA HIS A 240 -8.72 -6.09 16.53
C HIS A 240 -9.93 -6.70 17.25
N GLN A 241 -10.77 -7.49 16.56
CA GLN A 241 -11.86 -8.24 17.18
C GLN A 241 -11.32 -9.27 18.18
N ALA A 242 -10.30 -10.04 17.81
CA ALA A 242 -9.64 -10.98 18.70
C ALA A 242 -8.98 -10.27 19.90
N ALA A 243 -8.34 -9.12 19.68
CA ALA A 243 -7.78 -8.31 20.76
C ALA A 243 -8.87 -7.83 21.75
N GLY A 244 -10.06 -7.47 21.25
CA GLY A 244 -11.21 -7.16 22.09
C GLY A 244 -11.68 -8.35 22.93
N MET A 245 -11.74 -9.56 22.35
CA MET A 245 -12.08 -10.78 23.10
C MET A 245 -11.03 -11.11 24.18
N VAL A 246 -9.74 -11.00 23.85
CA VAL A 246 -8.65 -11.27 24.81
C VAL A 246 -8.63 -10.23 25.93
N SER A 247 -8.88 -8.95 25.59
CA SER A 247 -9.00 -7.86 26.56
C SER A 247 -10.09 -8.12 27.59
N GLU A 248 -11.27 -8.59 27.15
CA GLU A 248 -12.36 -8.97 28.05
C GLU A 248 -11.99 -10.18 28.91
N GLN A 249 -11.40 -11.22 28.31
CA GLN A 249 -11.02 -12.45 29.01
C GLN A 249 -9.97 -12.22 30.11
N LEU A 250 -9.02 -11.31 29.88
CA LEU A 250 -7.90 -11.04 30.78
C LEU A 250 -8.10 -9.79 31.66
N GLY A 251 -9.15 -9.01 31.41
CA GLY A 251 -9.38 -7.74 32.11
C GLY A 251 -8.28 -6.70 31.87
N CYS A 252 -7.66 -6.68 30.70
CA CYS A 252 -6.56 -5.77 30.34
C CYS A 252 -6.95 -4.79 29.23
N PRO A 253 -6.20 -3.68 29.01
CA PRO A 253 -6.40 -2.81 27.86
C PRO A 253 -6.32 -3.56 26.52
N VAL A 254 -7.12 -3.15 25.53
CA VAL A 254 -7.10 -3.73 24.17
C VAL A 254 -5.73 -3.63 23.51
N THR A 255 -4.96 -2.58 23.82
CA THR A 255 -3.57 -2.43 23.38
C THR A 255 -2.69 -3.57 23.89
N ASP A 256 -2.82 -3.94 25.16
CA ASP A 256 -2.02 -4.98 25.78
C ASP A 256 -2.43 -6.36 25.24
N ALA A 257 -3.72 -6.58 25.05
CA ALA A 257 -4.25 -7.76 24.39
C ALA A 257 -3.73 -7.91 22.95
N LEU A 258 -3.62 -6.81 22.19
CA LEU A 258 -3.05 -6.82 20.85
C LEU A 258 -1.56 -7.20 20.87
N GLU A 259 -0.79 -6.66 21.81
CA GLU A 259 0.62 -7.02 21.98
C GLU A 259 0.79 -8.50 22.37
N LEU A 260 -0.13 -9.08 23.15
CA LEU A 260 -0.13 -10.52 23.42
C LEU A 260 -0.39 -11.36 22.16
N ILE A 261 -1.31 -10.94 21.29
CA ILE A 261 -1.57 -11.60 20.01
C ILE A 261 -0.33 -11.54 19.11
N LYS A 262 0.32 -10.37 19.01
CA LYS A 262 1.56 -10.20 18.23
C LYS A 262 2.70 -11.03 18.79
N ALA A 263 2.91 -11.02 20.10
CA ALA A 263 3.95 -11.81 20.75
C ALA A 263 3.75 -13.31 20.51
N ARG A 264 2.49 -13.79 20.57
CA ARG A 264 2.12 -15.17 20.25
C ARG A 264 2.40 -15.50 18.77
N ALA A 265 2.00 -14.62 17.85
CA ALA A 265 2.22 -14.79 16.43
C ALA A 265 3.71 -14.89 16.09
N TYR A 266 4.52 -13.98 16.65
CA TYR A 266 5.97 -13.99 16.51
C TYR A 266 6.59 -15.28 17.07
N ALA A 267 6.21 -15.70 18.28
CA ALA A 267 6.73 -16.91 18.91
C ALA A 267 6.41 -18.20 18.14
N GLU A 268 5.28 -18.24 17.43
CA GLU A 268 4.85 -19.39 16.63
C GLU A 268 5.26 -19.29 15.15
N SER A 269 5.98 -18.23 14.75
CA SER A 269 6.28 -17.93 13.33
C SER A 269 5.03 -17.95 12.45
N ALA A 270 3.91 -17.47 13.00
CA ALA A 270 2.60 -17.39 12.35
C ALA A 270 2.21 -15.93 12.13
N SER A 271 1.22 -15.67 11.28
CA SER A 271 0.65 -14.33 11.17
C SER A 271 -0.26 -14.00 12.35
N ALA A 272 -0.35 -12.73 12.71
CA ALA A 272 -1.31 -12.24 13.71
C ALA A 272 -2.75 -12.54 13.28
N HIS A 273 -3.02 -12.55 11.96
CA HIS A 273 -4.30 -12.99 11.41
C HIS A 273 -4.60 -14.46 11.74
N ALA A 274 -3.66 -15.38 11.55
CA ALA A 274 -3.85 -16.80 11.86
C ALA A 274 -4.07 -17.03 13.37
N VAL A 275 -3.36 -16.28 14.22
CA VAL A 275 -3.58 -16.32 15.68
C VAL A 275 -4.95 -15.78 16.04
N ALA A 276 -5.35 -14.64 15.46
CA ALA A 276 -6.67 -14.05 15.66
C ALA A 276 -7.79 -14.98 15.22
N GLU A 277 -7.68 -15.64 14.07
CA GLU A 277 -8.66 -16.60 13.57
C GLU A 277 -8.88 -17.75 14.57
N ARG A 278 -7.81 -18.30 15.15
CA ARG A 278 -7.89 -19.35 16.19
C ARG A 278 -8.58 -18.84 17.46
N ILE A 279 -8.33 -17.59 17.86
CA ILE A 279 -9.02 -16.96 19.00
C ILE A 279 -10.51 -16.78 18.72
N LEU A 280 -10.86 -16.25 17.53
CA LEU A 280 -12.24 -16.03 17.12
C LEU A 280 -13.03 -17.34 17.02
N ARG A 281 -12.39 -18.44 16.60
CA ARG A 281 -12.97 -19.80 16.61
C ARG A 281 -13.04 -20.44 17.99
N GLY A 282 -12.43 -19.84 19.01
CA GLY A 282 -12.35 -20.40 20.37
C GLY A 282 -11.35 -21.56 20.52
N GLU A 283 -10.49 -21.77 19.52
CA GLU A 283 -9.46 -22.82 19.49
C GLU A 283 -8.19 -22.42 20.24
N LEU A 284 -7.98 -21.12 20.45
CA LEU A 284 -6.87 -20.55 21.20
C LEU A 284 -7.38 -19.58 22.25
N ARG A 285 -6.87 -19.72 23.48
CA ARG A 285 -7.00 -18.72 24.55
C ARG A 285 -5.62 -18.25 24.94
N LEU A 286 -5.47 -16.94 25.16
CA LEU A 286 -4.27 -16.35 25.71
C LEU A 286 -4.52 -16.17 27.21
N GLY A 287 -3.97 -17.06 28.04
CA GLY A 287 -4.18 -17.11 29.48
C GLY A 287 -3.64 -18.41 30.08
#